data_AF-A0A496A635-F1
#
_entry.id   AF-A0A496A635-F1
#
_cell.length_a   1.000
_cell.length_b   1.000
_cell.length_c   1.000
_cell.angle_alpha   90.00
_cell.angle_beta   90.00
_cell.angle_gamma   90.00
#
_symmetry.space_group_name_H-M   'P 1'
#
loop_
_entity.id
_entity.type
_entity.pdbx_description
1 polymer ?
#
loop_
_entity_poly.entity_id
_entity_poly.type
_entity_poly.pdbx_seq_one_letter_code
_entity_poly.pdbx_strand_id
1 'polypeptide(L)'
;MLKRYFVGLTSILCLLSLTFFVGCGDPEGTERADLVVNDDNDDNDPEPFEPLVLPDEFYDTSDLTYDISDEEVQELMALEVPDHFFHDPKYFHAQLLQQFGNIPAVHIVAERHRKRLLNPGGFIATLDEAVNYAKARYVLWPNESTKKSLEGYLKDKLMHETEDPELYGKIYKEQLIEQFGNIPEVDILVEGEKKYMFGGFKLPDDADIYLAYFETLYVLFPNASTLRDRDRAREEVRKIKAEE
;
A
#
# COMPACT_ATOMS: atom_id res chain seq x y z
N MET A 1 -15.68 23.65 20.87
CA MET A 1 -15.82 22.57 19.87
C MET A 1 -15.49 23.14 18.50
N LEU A 2 -14.23 23.03 18.07
CA LEU A 2 -13.83 23.28 16.68
C LEU A 2 -13.14 22.02 16.17
N LYS A 3 -13.62 21.53 15.03
CA LYS A 3 -13.22 20.28 14.38
C LYS A 3 -11.76 20.35 13.91
N ARG A 4 -10.97 19.35 14.29
CA ARG A 4 -9.66 19.03 13.72
C ARG A 4 -9.87 18.31 12.38
N TYR A 5 -9.79 19.03 11.28
CA TYR A 5 -9.57 18.48 9.94
C TYR A 5 -8.56 19.39 9.27
N PHE A 6 -7.27 19.05 9.27
CA PHE A 6 -6.34 19.56 8.23
C PHE A 6 -4.92 18.95 8.20
N VAL A 7 -4.63 17.84 8.91
CA VAL A 7 -3.27 17.24 8.86
C VAL A 7 -3.22 15.93 8.05
N GLY A 8 -4.38 15.31 7.77
CA GLY A 8 -4.44 14.05 7.03
C GLY A 8 -4.23 14.15 5.51
N LEU A 9 -4.27 15.36 4.90
CA LEU A 9 -4.28 15.47 3.45
C LEU A 9 -2.88 15.35 2.81
N THR A 10 -1.82 15.67 3.56
CA THR A 10 -0.44 15.62 3.05
C THR A 10 0.16 14.22 3.11
N SER A 11 -0.24 13.38 4.07
CA SER A 11 0.26 12.00 4.19
C SER A 11 -0.37 11.06 3.16
N ILE A 12 -1.62 11.32 2.75
CA ILE A 12 -2.33 10.52 1.72
C ILE A 12 -1.65 10.64 0.34
N LEU A 13 -1.04 11.79 0.03
CA LEU A 13 -0.39 12.03 -1.25
C LEU A 13 0.97 11.32 -1.41
N CYS A 14 1.67 10.98 -0.32
CA CYS A 14 2.92 10.22 -0.40
C CYS A 14 2.71 8.70 -0.49
N LEU A 15 1.63 8.18 0.12
CA LEU A 15 1.28 6.76 0.00
C LEU A 15 0.66 6.44 -1.37
N LEU A 16 -0.08 7.37 -1.97
CA LEU A 16 -0.63 7.18 -3.33
C LEU A 16 0.45 7.14 -4.42
N SER A 17 1.62 7.78 -4.25
CA SER A 17 2.72 7.68 -5.23
C SER A 17 3.49 6.36 -5.19
N LEU A 18 3.36 5.57 -4.12
CA LEU A 18 4.00 4.24 -4.02
C LEU A 18 3.26 3.15 -4.81
N THR A 19 2.00 3.37 -5.18
CA THR A 19 1.24 2.41 -6.00
C THR A 19 1.56 2.45 -7.50
N PHE A 20 2.44 3.38 -7.94
CA PHE A 20 2.78 3.58 -9.36
C PHE A 20 4.12 2.98 -9.82
N PHE A 21 4.91 2.35 -8.95
CA PHE A 21 6.23 1.81 -9.30
C PHE A 21 6.33 0.27 -9.26
N VAL A 22 5.37 -0.42 -9.87
CA VAL A 22 5.66 -1.75 -10.46
C VAL A 22 5.95 -1.52 -11.95
N GLY A 23 7.15 -0.99 -12.20
CA GLY A 23 7.69 -0.77 -13.53
C GLY A 23 9.20 -0.85 -13.44
N CYS A 24 9.78 -1.94 -13.97
CA CYS A 24 11.21 -2.17 -14.03
C CYS A 24 11.98 -0.97 -14.56
N GLY A 25 12.96 -0.51 -13.80
CA GLY A 25 13.98 0.43 -14.24
C GLY A 25 15.13 0.40 -13.24
N ASP A 26 16.17 -0.37 -13.55
CA ASP A 26 17.45 -0.32 -12.84
C ASP A 26 17.96 1.12 -12.81
N PRO A 27 18.24 1.71 -11.64
CA PRO A 27 19.11 2.87 -11.56
C PRO A 27 20.54 2.39 -11.31
N GLU A 28 21.30 2.25 -12.40
CA GLU A 28 22.75 2.30 -12.34
C GLU A 28 23.18 3.61 -11.66
N GLY A 29 23.95 3.48 -10.57
CA GLY A 29 24.81 4.55 -10.05
C GLY A 29 24.13 5.55 -9.12
N THR A 30 24.06 5.21 -7.83
CA THR A 30 24.11 6.23 -6.77
C THR A 30 25.24 5.86 -5.83
N GLU A 31 26.30 6.67 -5.81
CA GLU A 31 27.40 6.54 -4.85
C GLU A 31 26.83 6.59 -3.44
N ARG A 32 26.94 5.47 -2.72
CA ARG A 32 26.63 5.37 -1.29
C ARG A 32 27.50 6.39 -0.55
N ALA A 33 26.87 7.25 0.24
CA ALA A 33 27.57 7.98 1.27
C ALA A 33 28.05 6.96 2.30
N ASP A 34 29.34 6.67 2.31
CA ASP A 34 30.02 5.88 3.34
C ASP A 34 29.83 6.57 4.71
N LEU A 35 28.80 6.14 5.44
CA LEU A 35 28.77 6.25 6.88
C LEU A 35 29.60 5.09 7.42
N VAL A 36 30.73 5.44 8.02
CA VAL A 36 31.55 4.53 8.82
C VAL A 36 30.68 4.01 9.97
N VAL A 37 30.07 2.84 9.76
CA VAL A 37 29.54 2.01 10.84
C VAL A 37 30.77 1.40 11.48
N ASN A 38 31.04 1.76 12.73
CA ASN A 38 32.03 1.04 13.53
C ASN A 38 31.56 -0.41 13.62
N ASP A 39 32.36 -1.29 13.01
CA ASP A 39 32.25 -2.75 13.02
C ASP A 39 32.60 -3.27 14.42
N ASP A 40 31.72 -2.98 15.39
CA ASP A 40 31.62 -3.77 16.60
C ASP A 40 30.55 -4.83 16.32
N ASN A 41 31.03 -6.04 15.99
CA ASN A 41 30.27 -7.28 15.87
C ASN A 41 29.24 -7.37 17.01
N ASP A 42 27.98 -7.05 16.71
CA ASP A 42 26.84 -7.40 17.54
C ASP A 42 26.09 -8.51 16.81
N ASP A 43 25.95 -9.64 17.48
CA ASP A 43 25.24 -10.86 17.03
C ASP A 43 23.72 -10.63 16.85
N ASN A 44 23.30 -9.40 16.54
CA ASN A 44 21.92 -9.01 16.29
C ASN A 44 21.51 -9.34 14.85
N ASP A 45 21.62 -10.61 14.47
CA ASP A 45 20.91 -11.08 13.29
C ASP A 45 19.41 -10.96 13.60
N PRO A 46 18.64 -10.13 12.89
CA PRO A 46 17.25 -9.87 13.25
C PRO A 46 16.46 -11.17 13.23
N GLU A 47 15.64 -11.38 14.27
CA GLU A 47 14.84 -12.60 14.40
C GLU A 47 14.05 -12.89 13.10
N PRO A 48 13.93 -14.18 12.71
CA PRO A 48 13.22 -14.54 11.49
C PRO A 48 11.78 -14.04 11.53
N PHE A 49 11.43 -13.20 10.56
CA PHE A 49 10.11 -12.60 10.47
C PHE A 49 9.03 -13.65 10.09
N GLU A 50 7.97 -13.72 10.88
CA GLU A 50 6.80 -14.55 10.59
C GLU A 50 5.70 -13.72 9.89
N PRO A 51 5.40 -14.00 8.60
CA PRO A 51 4.41 -13.24 7.85
C PRO A 51 3.01 -13.38 8.45
N LEU A 52 2.19 -12.33 8.29
CA LEU A 52 0.80 -12.38 8.72
C LEU A 52 0.00 -13.29 7.79
N VAL A 53 -0.61 -14.33 8.36
CA VAL A 53 -1.58 -15.18 7.66
C VAL A 53 -2.97 -14.63 7.90
N LEU A 54 -3.64 -14.23 6.82
CA LEU A 54 -5.03 -13.77 6.88
C LEU A 54 -5.99 -14.97 7.03
N PRO A 55 -7.03 -14.86 7.86
CA PRO A 55 -8.11 -15.84 7.93
C PRO A 55 -8.83 -16.02 6.59
N ASP A 56 -9.36 -17.23 6.33
CA ASP A 56 -10.02 -17.59 5.06
C ASP A 56 -11.26 -16.71 4.78
N GLU A 57 -11.91 -16.20 5.82
CA GLU A 57 -13.08 -15.32 5.70
C GLU A 57 -12.78 -14.02 4.95
N PHE A 58 -11.53 -13.55 4.96
CA PHE A 58 -11.12 -12.35 4.21
C PHE A 58 -11.15 -12.57 2.69
N TYR A 59 -11.08 -13.82 2.24
CA TYR A 59 -11.14 -14.21 0.83
C TYR A 59 -12.55 -14.52 0.36
N ASP A 60 -13.57 -14.39 1.22
CA ASP A 60 -14.96 -14.59 0.80
C ASP A 60 -15.30 -13.62 -0.35
N THR A 61 -15.82 -14.17 -1.44
CA THR A 61 -16.23 -13.41 -2.63
C THR A 61 -17.73 -13.44 -2.85
N SER A 62 -18.50 -14.00 -1.91
CA SER A 62 -19.96 -14.09 -1.98
C SER A 62 -20.65 -12.73 -1.87
N ASP A 63 -19.93 -11.73 -1.35
CA ASP A 63 -20.35 -10.34 -1.21
C ASP A 63 -20.22 -9.52 -2.51
N LEU A 64 -19.55 -10.06 -3.54
CA LEU A 64 -19.42 -9.38 -4.82
C LEU A 64 -20.78 -9.25 -5.50
N THR A 65 -21.20 -8.00 -5.72
CA THR A 65 -22.43 -7.66 -6.40
C THR A 65 -22.15 -6.62 -7.47
N TYR A 66 -22.92 -6.66 -8.55
CA TYR A 66 -22.87 -5.65 -9.61
C TYR A 66 -24.26 -5.55 -10.25
N ASP A 67 -24.70 -4.33 -10.52
CA ASP A 67 -26.01 -4.06 -11.11
C ASP A 67 -25.86 -3.72 -12.59
N ILE A 68 -26.45 -4.54 -13.45
CA ILE A 68 -26.48 -4.40 -14.91
C ILE A 68 -27.77 -5.04 -15.42
N SER A 69 -28.40 -4.45 -16.44
CA SER A 69 -29.66 -5.01 -16.95
C SER A 69 -29.43 -6.25 -17.82
N ASP A 70 -30.42 -7.14 -17.86
CA ASP A 70 -30.39 -8.33 -18.72
C ASP A 70 -30.29 -7.95 -20.20
N GLU A 71 -30.90 -6.83 -20.61
CA GLU A 71 -30.79 -6.32 -21.98
C GLU A 71 -29.35 -5.93 -22.32
N GLU A 72 -28.66 -5.21 -21.43
CA GLU A 72 -27.27 -4.80 -21.65
C GLU A 72 -26.35 -6.03 -21.71
N VAL A 73 -26.58 -7.03 -20.86
CA VAL A 73 -25.84 -8.31 -20.91
C VAL A 73 -26.07 -9.03 -22.24
N GLN A 74 -27.32 -9.11 -22.71
CA GLN A 74 -27.63 -9.74 -23.99
C GLN A 74 -26.97 -9.01 -25.17
N GLU A 75 -26.99 -7.68 -25.15
CA GLU A 75 -26.30 -6.86 -26.16
C GLU A 75 -24.80 -7.15 -26.18
N LEU A 76 -24.15 -7.17 -25.02
CA LEU A 76 -22.71 -7.45 -24.92
C LEU A 76 -22.35 -8.87 -25.34
N MET A 77 -23.14 -9.86 -24.93
CA MET A 77 -22.93 -11.27 -25.29
C MET A 77 -23.06 -11.50 -26.80
N ALA A 78 -23.93 -10.75 -27.49
CA ALA A 78 -24.15 -10.86 -28.93
C ALA A 78 -23.08 -10.17 -29.79
N LEU A 79 -22.14 -9.42 -29.20
CA LEU A 79 -21.11 -8.71 -29.97
C LEU A 79 -20.08 -9.67 -30.54
N GLU A 80 -19.78 -9.48 -31.83
CA GLU A 80 -18.61 -10.09 -32.45
C GLU A 80 -17.36 -9.31 -32.00
N VAL A 81 -16.53 -9.96 -31.16
CA VAL A 81 -15.31 -9.36 -30.62
C VAL A 81 -14.19 -9.50 -31.66
N PRO A 82 -13.61 -8.40 -32.18
CA PRO A 82 -12.53 -8.48 -33.16
C PRO A 82 -11.23 -8.98 -32.52
N ASP A 83 -10.19 -9.30 -33.30
CA ASP A 83 -8.91 -9.78 -32.73
C ASP A 83 -8.12 -8.67 -31.99
N HIS A 84 -8.41 -7.40 -32.28
CA HIS A 84 -7.68 -6.24 -31.76
C HIS A 84 -8.63 -5.13 -31.26
N PHE A 85 -8.94 -5.15 -29.96
CA PHE A 85 -9.86 -4.19 -29.33
C PHE A 85 -9.40 -3.71 -27.95
N PHE A 86 -8.14 -3.93 -27.56
CA PHE A 86 -7.63 -3.66 -26.21
C PHE A 86 -7.84 -2.23 -25.67
N HIS A 87 -8.27 -1.28 -26.52
CA HIS A 87 -8.56 0.10 -26.17
C HIS A 87 -10.06 0.44 -26.16
N ASP A 88 -10.93 -0.51 -26.47
CA ASP A 88 -12.38 -0.33 -26.41
C ASP A 88 -12.96 -1.10 -25.22
N PRO A 89 -13.45 -0.40 -24.17
CA PRO A 89 -13.97 -1.05 -22.99
C PRO A 89 -15.21 -1.92 -23.25
N LYS A 90 -15.96 -1.65 -24.33
CA LYS A 90 -17.15 -2.42 -24.69
C LYS A 90 -16.78 -3.83 -25.15
N TYR A 91 -15.80 -3.95 -26.04
CA TYR A 91 -15.33 -5.25 -26.52
C TYR A 91 -14.57 -6.02 -25.43
N PHE A 92 -13.86 -5.33 -24.54
CA PHE A 92 -13.25 -5.97 -23.37
C PHE A 92 -14.30 -6.59 -22.45
N HIS A 93 -15.38 -5.87 -22.15
CA HIS A 93 -16.48 -6.40 -21.35
C HIS A 93 -17.16 -7.59 -22.03
N ALA A 94 -17.46 -7.47 -23.33
CA ALA A 94 -18.04 -8.54 -24.13
C ALA A 94 -17.17 -9.81 -24.13
N GLN A 95 -15.85 -9.66 -24.29
CA GLN A 95 -14.92 -10.79 -24.23
C GLN A 95 -14.98 -11.49 -22.87
N LEU A 96 -14.95 -10.75 -21.77
CA LEU A 96 -15.03 -11.33 -20.43
C LEU A 96 -16.36 -12.04 -20.20
N LEU A 97 -17.47 -11.46 -20.65
CA LEU A 97 -18.80 -12.09 -20.58
C LEU A 97 -18.86 -13.39 -21.38
N GLN A 98 -18.31 -13.42 -22.60
CA GLN A 98 -18.28 -14.62 -23.43
C GLN A 98 -17.39 -15.71 -22.84
N GLN A 99 -16.30 -15.34 -22.16
CA GLN A 99 -15.37 -16.29 -21.56
C GLN A 99 -15.83 -16.84 -20.20
N PHE A 100 -16.39 -16.00 -19.34
CA PHE A 100 -16.66 -16.32 -17.93
C PHE A 100 -18.15 -16.33 -17.58
N GLY A 101 -19.01 -15.86 -18.48
CA GLY A 101 -20.45 -15.72 -18.26
C GLY A 101 -20.85 -14.47 -17.49
N ASN A 102 -22.15 -14.32 -17.25
CA ASN A 102 -22.71 -13.20 -16.51
C ASN A 102 -22.58 -13.42 -14.99
N ILE A 103 -21.44 -13.04 -14.42
CA ILE A 103 -21.18 -13.07 -12.97
C ILE A 103 -20.65 -11.71 -12.48
N PRO A 104 -20.86 -11.33 -11.21
CA PRO A 104 -20.43 -10.02 -10.68
C PRO A 104 -18.95 -9.69 -10.94
N ALA A 105 -18.07 -10.68 -10.83
CA ALA A 105 -16.63 -10.51 -11.04
C ALA A 105 -16.27 -9.97 -12.44
N VAL A 106 -16.99 -10.40 -13.49
CA VAL A 106 -16.78 -9.92 -14.86
C VAL A 106 -17.02 -8.42 -14.94
N HIS A 107 -18.15 -7.98 -14.40
CA HIS A 107 -18.57 -6.58 -14.48
C HIS A 107 -17.67 -5.65 -13.68
N ILE A 108 -17.23 -6.07 -12.49
CA ILE A 108 -16.28 -5.32 -11.68
C ILE A 108 -14.94 -5.12 -12.42
N VAL A 109 -14.43 -6.18 -13.06
CA VAL A 109 -13.16 -6.09 -13.83
C VAL A 109 -13.34 -5.24 -15.08
N ALA A 110 -14.44 -5.39 -15.81
CA ALA A 110 -14.75 -4.58 -16.99
C ALA A 110 -14.90 -3.10 -16.64
N GLU A 111 -15.63 -2.77 -15.58
CA GLU A 111 -15.84 -1.39 -15.12
C GLU A 111 -14.53 -0.74 -14.67
N ARG A 112 -13.67 -1.48 -13.95
CA ARG A 112 -12.33 -0.99 -13.61
C ARG A 112 -11.52 -0.63 -14.86
N HIS A 113 -11.55 -1.50 -15.88
CA HIS A 113 -10.85 -1.27 -17.13
C HIS A 113 -11.39 -0.04 -17.86
N ARG A 114 -12.73 0.08 -17.96
CA ARG A 114 -13.41 1.25 -18.51
C ARG A 114 -13.01 2.54 -17.80
N LYS A 115 -13.10 2.58 -16.47
CA LYS A 115 -12.71 3.75 -15.66
C LYS A 115 -11.25 4.14 -15.89
N ARG A 116 -10.33 3.19 -16.03
CA ARG A 116 -8.91 3.44 -16.31
C ARG A 116 -8.69 4.05 -17.70
N LEU A 117 -9.38 3.56 -18.73
CA LEU A 117 -9.28 4.10 -20.09
C LEU A 117 -9.89 5.50 -20.21
N LEU A 118 -11.01 5.75 -19.54
CA LEU A 118 -11.70 7.05 -19.57
C LEU A 118 -10.99 8.14 -18.75
N ASN A 119 -10.09 7.77 -17.83
CA ASN A 119 -9.37 8.70 -16.97
C ASN A 119 -7.84 8.55 -17.10
N PRO A 120 -7.24 8.91 -18.26
CA PRO A 120 -5.81 8.72 -18.51
C PRO A 120 -4.88 9.59 -17.64
N GLY A 121 -5.44 10.56 -16.88
CA GLY A 121 -4.70 11.40 -15.94
C GLY A 121 -4.64 10.86 -14.50
N GLY A 122 -5.22 9.68 -14.25
CA GLY A 122 -5.28 9.07 -12.93
C GLY A 122 -6.70 8.67 -12.58
N PHE A 123 -6.88 7.39 -12.29
CA PHE A 123 -8.11 6.86 -11.72
C PHE A 123 -7.86 6.59 -10.23
N ILE A 124 -8.51 7.36 -9.37
CA ILE A 124 -8.48 7.14 -7.92
C ILE A 124 -9.59 6.16 -7.59
N ALA A 125 -9.22 5.08 -6.95
CA ALA A 125 -10.16 4.11 -6.42
C ALA A 125 -10.15 4.16 -4.90
N THR A 126 -11.30 3.90 -4.31
CA THR A 126 -11.34 3.61 -2.87
C THR A 126 -10.64 2.27 -2.60
N LEU A 127 -10.25 2.06 -1.34
CA LEU A 127 -9.66 0.80 -0.90
C LEU A 127 -10.63 -0.37 -1.06
N ASP A 128 -11.92 -0.15 -0.78
CA ASP A 128 -12.99 -1.12 -1.04
C ASP A 128 -13.12 -1.47 -2.53
N GLU A 129 -13.08 -0.48 -3.42
CA GLU A 129 -13.10 -0.73 -4.86
C GLU A 129 -11.86 -1.52 -5.31
N ALA A 130 -10.70 -1.29 -4.69
CA ALA A 130 -9.47 -2.03 -4.98
C ALA A 130 -9.56 -3.49 -4.49
N VAL A 131 -10.07 -3.72 -3.27
CA VAL A 131 -10.30 -5.06 -2.73
C VAL A 131 -11.33 -5.82 -3.57
N ASN A 132 -12.46 -5.21 -3.90
CA ASN A 132 -13.49 -5.85 -4.74
C ASN A 132 -12.96 -6.19 -6.14
N TYR A 133 -12.14 -5.31 -6.72
CA TYR A 133 -11.46 -5.60 -7.98
C TYR A 133 -10.48 -6.77 -7.87
N ALA A 134 -9.70 -6.85 -6.78
CA ALA A 134 -8.78 -7.95 -6.55
C ALA A 134 -9.51 -9.28 -6.30
N LYS A 135 -10.59 -9.28 -5.51
CA LYS A 135 -11.49 -10.43 -5.32
C LYS A 135 -12.05 -10.89 -6.67
N ALA A 136 -12.56 -9.96 -7.49
CA ALA A 136 -13.08 -10.27 -8.81
C ALA A 136 -12.02 -10.90 -9.73
N ARG A 137 -10.79 -10.37 -9.74
CA ARG A 137 -9.68 -10.98 -10.49
C ARG A 137 -9.32 -12.37 -10.00
N TYR A 138 -9.34 -12.60 -8.69
CA TYR A 138 -9.08 -13.91 -8.10
C TYR A 138 -10.16 -14.93 -8.51
N VAL A 139 -11.44 -14.52 -8.55
CA VAL A 139 -12.54 -15.36 -9.06
C VAL A 139 -12.35 -15.73 -10.54
N LEU A 140 -12.01 -14.76 -11.40
CA LEU A 140 -11.87 -15.00 -12.84
C LEU A 140 -10.61 -15.80 -13.19
N TRP A 141 -9.52 -15.57 -12.46
CA TRP A 141 -8.22 -16.20 -12.71
C TRP A 141 -7.57 -16.65 -11.40
N PRO A 142 -8.03 -17.74 -10.77
CA PRO A 142 -7.49 -18.20 -9.49
C PRO A 142 -6.08 -18.76 -9.68
N ASN A 143 -5.07 -17.98 -9.26
CA ASN A 143 -3.67 -18.37 -9.30
C ASN A 143 -2.87 -17.62 -8.22
N GLU A 144 -1.61 -18.01 -8.01
CA GLU A 144 -0.76 -17.41 -6.99
C GLU A 144 -0.56 -15.90 -7.17
N SER A 145 -0.53 -15.40 -8.40
CA SER A 145 -0.38 -13.97 -8.65
C SER A 145 -1.63 -13.18 -8.25
N THR A 146 -2.82 -13.67 -8.59
CA THR A 146 -4.08 -13.01 -8.19
C THR A 146 -4.35 -13.17 -6.70
N LYS A 147 -3.96 -14.30 -6.11
CA LYS A 147 -4.00 -14.52 -4.66
C LYS A 147 -3.10 -13.54 -3.93
N LYS A 148 -1.81 -13.45 -4.28
CA LYS A 148 -0.86 -12.50 -3.66
C LYS A 148 -1.33 -11.06 -3.82
N SER A 149 -1.89 -10.71 -4.99
CA SER A 149 -2.45 -9.37 -5.20
C SER A 149 -3.65 -9.09 -4.29
N LEU A 150 -4.57 -10.05 -4.11
CA LEU A 150 -5.70 -9.93 -3.20
C LEU A 150 -5.24 -9.82 -1.75
N GLU A 151 -4.29 -10.66 -1.33
CA GLU A 151 -3.67 -10.60 0.01
C GLU A 151 -3.10 -9.22 0.32
N GLY A 152 -2.37 -8.62 -0.62
CA GLY A 152 -1.83 -7.27 -0.47
C GLY A 152 -2.92 -6.24 -0.18
N TYR A 153 -3.98 -6.20 -1.00
CA TYR A 153 -5.08 -5.25 -0.80
C TYR A 153 -5.87 -5.50 0.50
N LEU A 154 -6.02 -6.76 0.92
CA LEU A 154 -6.67 -7.10 2.18
C LEU A 154 -5.83 -6.67 3.39
N LYS A 155 -4.50 -6.87 3.34
CA LYS A 155 -3.57 -6.39 4.36
C LYS A 155 -3.56 -4.86 4.43
N ASP A 156 -3.52 -4.19 3.29
CA ASP A 156 -3.64 -2.73 3.23
C ASP A 156 -4.93 -2.25 3.89
N LYS A 157 -6.06 -2.86 3.55
CA LYS A 157 -7.36 -2.55 4.17
C LYS A 157 -7.33 -2.74 5.68
N LEU A 158 -6.86 -3.90 6.14
CA LEU A 158 -6.76 -4.21 7.55
C LEU A 158 -5.85 -3.21 8.30
N MET A 159 -4.73 -2.82 7.70
CA MET A 159 -3.81 -1.84 8.28
C MET A 159 -4.44 -0.45 8.42
N HIS A 160 -5.28 -0.01 7.48
CA HIS A 160 -5.93 1.30 7.55
C HIS A 160 -7.15 1.33 8.49
N GLU A 161 -7.78 0.19 8.72
CA GLU A 161 -9.00 0.08 9.53
C GLU A 161 -8.74 -0.37 10.98
N THR A 162 -7.56 -0.93 11.27
CA THR A 162 -7.23 -1.42 12.61
C THR A 162 -6.99 -0.28 13.60
N GLU A 163 -7.53 -0.43 14.81
CA GLU A 163 -7.18 0.39 15.97
C GLU A 163 -6.11 -0.27 16.86
N ASP A 164 -5.71 -1.51 16.53
CA ASP A 164 -4.68 -2.26 17.24
C ASP A 164 -3.27 -1.91 16.70
N PRO A 165 -2.41 -1.25 17.49
CA PRO A 165 -1.06 -0.86 17.07
C PRO A 165 -0.16 -2.06 16.77
N GLU A 166 -0.37 -3.22 17.40
CA GLU A 166 0.46 -4.40 17.15
C GLU A 166 0.10 -5.06 15.82
N LEU A 167 -1.19 -5.16 15.51
CA LEU A 167 -1.64 -5.61 14.19
C LEU A 167 -1.16 -4.67 13.08
N TYR A 168 -1.27 -3.36 13.29
CA TYR A 168 -0.72 -2.35 12.37
C TYR A 168 0.78 -2.56 12.16
N GLY A 169 1.55 -2.63 13.25
CA GLY A 169 3.00 -2.79 13.21
C GLY A 169 3.43 -4.06 12.50
N LYS A 170 2.72 -5.18 12.70
CA LYS A 170 3.00 -6.45 12.02
C LYS A 170 2.80 -6.35 10.51
N ILE A 171 1.70 -5.74 10.06
CA ILE A 171 1.43 -5.55 8.62
C ILE A 171 2.45 -4.60 8.00
N TYR A 172 2.72 -3.48 8.66
CA TYR A 172 3.65 -2.48 8.16
C TYR A 172 5.10 -3.00 8.11
N LYS A 173 5.53 -3.77 9.12
CA LYS A 173 6.82 -4.47 9.12
C LYS A 173 6.95 -5.40 7.91
N GLU A 174 5.92 -6.18 7.60
CA GLU A 174 5.91 -7.06 6.44
C GLU A 174 6.17 -6.29 5.13
N GLN A 175 5.48 -5.17 4.94
CA GLN A 175 5.64 -4.32 3.75
C GLN A 175 7.05 -3.74 3.64
N LEU A 176 7.60 -3.26 4.75
CA LEU A 176 8.95 -2.72 4.78
C LEU A 176 10.01 -3.80 4.54
N ILE A 177 9.83 -5.03 5.05
CA ILE A 177 10.73 -6.14 4.77
C ILE A 177 10.68 -6.53 3.29
N GLU A 178 9.51 -6.56 2.67
CA GLU A 178 9.40 -6.80 1.22
C GLU A 178 10.14 -5.73 0.40
N GLN A 179 10.17 -4.48 0.88
CA GLN A 179 10.78 -3.35 0.18
C GLN A 179 12.29 -3.17 0.43
N PHE A 180 12.73 -3.33 1.68
CA PHE A 180 14.08 -2.98 2.14
C PHE A 180 14.88 -4.16 2.70
N GLY A 181 14.23 -5.31 2.88
CA GLY A 181 14.80 -6.46 3.60
C GLY A 181 14.61 -6.35 5.10
N ASN A 182 14.99 -7.42 5.81
CA ASN A 182 14.95 -7.47 7.27
C ASN A 182 16.21 -6.82 7.85
N ILE A 183 16.16 -5.50 8.05
CA ILE A 183 17.27 -4.67 8.57
C ILE A 183 16.80 -3.90 9.83
N PRO A 184 17.72 -3.50 10.74
CA PRO A 184 17.36 -2.83 11.99
C PRO A 184 16.51 -1.56 11.80
N GLU A 185 16.74 -0.82 10.71
CA GLU A 185 15.98 0.36 10.34
C GLU A 185 14.48 0.08 10.19
N VAL A 186 14.09 -1.11 9.74
CA VAL A 186 12.68 -1.48 9.64
C VAL A 186 12.01 -1.48 11.01
N ASP A 187 12.66 -2.04 12.02
CA ASP A 187 12.10 -2.11 13.37
C ASP A 187 11.97 -0.73 14.01
N ILE A 188 12.96 0.14 13.80
CA ILE A 188 12.91 1.53 14.27
C ILE A 188 11.74 2.28 13.61
N LEU A 189 11.55 2.09 12.30
CA LEU A 189 10.48 2.76 11.57
C LEU A 189 9.10 2.27 12.02
N VAL A 190 8.94 0.96 12.24
CA VAL A 190 7.69 0.35 12.72
C VAL A 190 7.30 0.89 14.10
N GLU A 191 8.24 0.91 15.05
CA GLU A 191 7.97 1.42 16.39
C GLU A 191 7.66 2.93 16.38
N GLY A 192 8.35 3.70 15.54
CA GLY A 192 8.07 5.12 15.35
C GLY A 192 6.71 5.39 14.72
N GLU A 193 6.31 4.66 13.67
CA GLU A 193 4.98 4.80 13.06
C GLU A 193 3.85 4.37 14.02
N LYS A 194 4.04 3.29 14.78
CA LYS A 194 3.08 2.90 15.85
C LYS A 194 2.84 4.05 16.82
N LYS A 195 3.90 4.72 17.29
CA LYS A 195 3.76 5.91 18.14
C LYS A 195 3.08 7.05 17.40
N TYR A 196 3.52 7.36 16.19
CA TYR A 196 2.98 8.47 15.40
C TYR A 196 1.47 8.33 15.16
N MET A 197 1.01 7.13 14.80
CA MET A 197 -0.38 6.85 14.45
C MET A 197 -1.30 6.68 15.68
N PHE A 198 -0.83 6.07 16.77
CA PHE A 198 -1.71 5.62 17.88
C PHE A 198 -1.54 6.39 19.20
N GLY A 199 -0.65 7.38 19.28
CA GLY A 199 -0.48 8.16 20.50
C GLY A 199 0.29 9.48 20.37
N GLY A 200 0.95 9.69 19.25
CA GLY A 200 1.98 10.71 19.07
C GLY A 200 3.23 10.43 19.92
N PHE A 201 4.32 11.12 19.59
CA PHE A 201 5.52 11.15 20.42
C PHE A 201 5.29 12.05 21.63
N LYS A 202 5.62 11.56 22.83
CA LYS A 202 5.54 12.32 24.09
C LYS A 202 6.92 12.87 24.42
N LEU A 203 7.21 14.08 23.95
CA LEU A 203 8.45 14.77 24.30
C LEU A 203 8.36 15.38 25.72
N PRO A 204 9.42 15.35 26.54
CA PRO A 204 10.79 14.91 26.20
C PRO A 204 11.03 13.39 26.27
N ASP A 205 10.15 12.63 26.93
CA ASP A 205 10.35 11.20 27.23
C ASP A 205 10.66 10.32 26.01
N ASP A 206 10.09 10.65 24.85
CA ASP A 206 10.28 9.95 23.57
C ASP A 206 11.36 10.58 22.67
N ALA A 207 12.18 11.51 23.15
CA ALA A 207 13.10 12.29 22.31
C ALA A 207 14.06 11.45 21.46
N ASP A 208 14.63 10.38 22.04
CA ASP A 208 15.56 9.52 21.31
C ASP A 208 14.84 8.68 20.24
N ILE A 209 13.64 8.16 20.54
CA ILE A 209 12.82 7.40 19.58
C ILE A 209 12.33 8.31 18.46
N TYR A 210 11.92 9.53 18.78
CA TYR A 210 11.51 10.55 17.82
C TYR A 210 12.64 10.88 16.84
N LEU A 211 13.86 11.08 17.34
CA LEU A 211 15.02 11.33 16.49
C LEU A 211 15.35 10.12 15.61
N ALA A 212 15.45 8.92 16.21
CA ALA A 212 15.77 7.69 15.50
C ALA A 212 14.76 7.41 14.37
N TYR A 213 13.47 7.66 14.62
CA TYR A 213 12.41 7.53 13.63
C TYR A 213 12.65 8.41 12.39
N PHE A 214 12.91 9.70 12.57
CA PHE A 214 13.13 10.60 11.43
C PHE A 214 14.48 10.41 10.74
N GLU A 215 15.51 9.97 11.46
CA GLU A 215 16.78 9.56 10.85
C GLU A 215 16.58 8.34 9.96
N THR A 216 15.87 7.34 10.46
CA THR A 216 15.53 6.11 9.74
C THR A 216 14.65 6.40 8.51
N LEU A 217 13.64 7.26 8.65
CA LEU A 217 12.78 7.66 7.54
C LEU A 217 13.58 8.30 6.40
N TYR A 218 14.60 9.11 6.72
CA TYR A 218 15.50 9.66 5.70
C TYR A 218 16.42 8.61 5.07
N VAL A 219 16.93 7.66 5.85
CA VAL A 219 17.78 6.57 5.35
C VAL A 219 17.02 5.69 4.36
N LEU A 220 15.80 5.26 4.71
CA LEU A 220 15.00 4.37 3.87
C LEU A 220 14.32 5.09 2.71
N PHE A 221 13.95 6.37 2.88
CA PHE A 221 13.26 7.17 1.87
C PHE A 221 13.95 8.51 1.63
N PRO A 222 15.17 8.54 1.06
CA PRO A 222 15.96 9.76 0.93
C PRO A 222 15.29 10.74 -0.05
N ASN A 223 14.72 11.82 0.48
CA ASN A 223 14.16 12.91 -0.31
C ASN A 223 14.18 14.24 0.46
N ALA A 224 13.84 15.33 -0.22
CA ALA A 224 13.87 16.68 0.37
C ALA A 224 12.89 16.85 1.55
N SER A 225 11.79 16.10 1.59
CA SER A 225 10.85 16.14 2.71
C SER A 225 11.44 15.44 3.93
N THR A 226 11.87 14.19 3.77
CA THR A 226 12.44 13.39 4.88
C THR A 226 13.71 14.01 5.44
N LEU A 227 14.52 14.66 4.60
CA LEU A 227 15.67 15.46 5.04
C LEU A 227 15.26 16.62 5.96
N ARG A 228 14.24 17.40 5.56
CA ARG A 228 13.74 18.52 6.37
C ARG A 228 13.15 18.04 7.69
N ASP A 229 12.42 16.94 7.67
CA ASP A 229 11.81 16.37 8.88
C ASP A 229 12.89 15.87 9.85
N ARG A 230 13.93 15.20 9.35
CA ARG A 230 15.12 14.81 10.13
C ARG A 230 15.83 16.01 10.75
N ASP A 231 16.10 17.05 9.97
CA ASP A 231 16.82 18.23 10.47
C ASP A 231 15.99 19.01 11.49
N ARG A 232 14.65 19.06 11.32
CA ARG A 232 13.74 19.59 12.34
C ARG A 232 13.81 18.77 13.62
N ALA A 233 13.74 17.45 13.52
CA ALA A 233 13.78 16.57 14.68
C ALA A 233 15.08 16.72 15.49
N ARG A 234 16.23 16.81 14.79
CA ARG A 234 17.54 17.10 15.41
C ARG A 234 17.54 18.39 16.20
N GLU A 235 16.97 19.47 15.66
CA GLU A 235 16.93 20.76 16.34
C GLU A 235 15.98 20.76 17.55
N GLU A 236 14.82 20.11 17.44
CA GLU A 236 13.87 19.98 18.55
C GLU A 236 14.47 19.22 19.73
N VAL A 237 15.07 18.05 19.46
CA VAL A 237 15.75 17.25 20.49
C VAL A 237 16.95 17.98 21.09
N ARG A 238 17.71 18.73 20.28
CA ARG A 238 18.82 19.57 20.78
C ARG A 238 18.35 20.62 21.78
N LYS A 239 17.20 21.26 21.53
CA LYS A 239 16.63 22.25 22.45
C LYS A 239 16.16 21.61 23.75
N ILE A 240 15.45 20.49 23.65
CA ILE A 240 14.98 19.73 24.82
C ILE A 240 16.15 19.37 25.73
N LYS A 241 17.22 18.78 25.17
CA LYS A 241 18.41 18.39 25.93
C LYS A 241 19.23 19.58 26.47
N ALA A 242 18.98 20.79 26.00
CA ALA A 242 19.62 22.01 26.51
C ALA A 242 18.84 22.66 27.66
N GLU A 243 17.59 22.25 27.90
CA GLU A 243 16.71 22.75 28.95
C GLU A 243 16.69 21.84 30.21
N GLU A 244 17.30 20.65 30.13
CA GLU A 244 17.55 19.71 31.24
C GLU A 244 18.87 20.00 31.99
#